data_AF-A0A0D1K6N4-F1
#
_entry.id   AF-A0A0D1K6N4-F1
#
_cell.length_a   1.000
_cell.length_b   1.000
_cell.length_c   1.000
_cell.angle_alpha   90.00
_cell.angle_beta   90.00
_cell.angle_gamma   90.00
#
_symmetry.space_group_name_H-M   'P 1'
#
loop_
_entity.id
_entity.type
_entity.pdbx_description
1 polymer ?
#
loop_
_entity_poly.entity_id
_entity_poly.type
_entity_poly.pdbx_seq_one_letter_code
_entity_poly.pdbx_strand_id
1 'polypeptide(L)'
;MATYFAGSTLDALVPSLSGCGDTATTVWSDGGYADAYVTDPIDGVQKGVTRVWSHMTVFGEAYQAPSNGLRLLTWFNEAGAEVVRLQAAGGYSKQLAFFNSKTNQWVNVGGTGECSNGTYDVLIVVHPTAGRLAWFFNGNLAVDVRGLDTSSIDNVARMRLGRVQDWSGKSTFSNVLMASYNTIGHTVRRRAPSANGSVMQWAGGYGDVDDGPVDDSDAISASNVGEVARFVGPVFTPTSTGSVIKAVAVAARIRNDGDVVPTNARALLAIGGTEYQAPKNMPIRAGFAGSVTVFDADPSTGLPWTSIANVNGEFGLKAIE
;
A
#
# COMPACT_ATOMS: atom_id res chain seq x y z
N MET A 1 9.00 21.33 2.31
CA MET A 1 8.14 20.67 1.30
C MET A 1 7.38 19.59 2.02
N ALA A 2 6.05 19.57 1.92
CA ALA A 2 5.26 18.49 2.49
C ALA A 2 5.76 17.16 1.91
N THR A 3 6.20 16.26 2.79
CA THR A 3 6.49 14.89 2.39
C THR A 3 5.15 14.23 2.12
N TYR A 4 4.69 14.25 0.87
CA TYR A 4 3.56 13.40 0.50
C TYR A 4 4.11 11.99 0.35
N PHE A 5 4.23 11.31 1.48
CA PHE A 5 4.05 9.88 1.47
C PHE A 5 2.76 9.56 0.73
N ALA A 6 2.69 8.36 0.20
CA ALA A 6 1.45 7.66 0.44
C ALA A 6 1.23 7.51 1.96
N GLY A 7 0.81 8.57 2.64
CA GLY A 7 0.98 8.69 4.09
C GLY A 7 0.84 10.10 4.66
N SER A 8 0.77 11.13 3.82
CA SER A 8 -0.35 12.02 4.06
C SER A 8 -1.54 11.19 3.52
N THR A 9 -2.09 10.35 4.41
CA THR A 9 -3.00 9.17 4.28
C THR A 9 -3.37 8.68 2.91
N LEU A 10 -2.43 8.07 2.20
CA LEU A 10 -2.81 7.01 1.28
C LEU A 10 -2.81 5.67 2.04
N ASP A 11 -3.98 5.04 2.18
CA ASP A 11 -4.15 3.71 2.75
C ASP A 11 -3.97 2.68 1.64
N ALA A 12 -2.72 2.35 1.36
CA ALA A 12 -2.37 1.21 0.53
C ALA A 12 -1.46 0.25 1.31
N LEU A 13 -2.01 -0.37 2.35
CA LEU A 13 -1.65 -1.75 2.65
C LEU A 13 -2.83 -2.50 3.28
N VAL A 14 -3.84 -2.77 2.46
CA VAL A 14 -4.79 -3.85 2.71
C VAL A 14 -4.76 -4.74 1.48
N PRO A 15 -3.91 -5.77 1.45
CA PRO A 15 -4.21 -6.91 0.59
C PRO A 15 -5.64 -7.34 0.95
N SER A 16 -6.54 -7.50 -0.03
CA SER A 16 -7.72 -8.31 0.22
C SER A 16 -7.20 -9.71 0.53
N LEU A 17 -7.22 -10.09 1.80
CA LEU A 17 -6.53 -11.30 2.25
C LEU A 17 -7.42 -12.50 1.93
N SER A 18 -7.31 -12.97 0.69
CA SER A 18 -7.36 -14.40 0.39
C SER A 18 -5.94 -14.81 0.01
N GLY A 19 -5.29 -15.62 0.84
CA GLY A 19 -4.03 -16.29 0.51
C GLY A 19 -2.74 -15.50 0.78
N CYS A 20 -2.71 -14.49 1.64
CA CYS A 20 -1.43 -13.91 2.07
C CYS A 20 -0.72 -14.86 3.05
N GLY A 21 0.61 -14.99 2.91
CA GLY A 21 1.46 -15.72 3.85
C GLY A 21 2.45 -14.79 4.57
N ASP A 22 3.10 -15.31 5.61
CA ASP A 22 3.88 -14.52 6.58
C ASP A 22 5.16 -13.86 6.05
N THR A 23 5.58 -14.17 4.83
CA THR A 23 6.68 -13.47 4.17
C THR A 23 6.16 -12.20 3.50
N ALA A 24 6.47 -11.05 4.11
CA ALA A 24 6.40 -9.69 3.57
C ALA A 24 5.28 -9.41 2.53
N THR A 25 4.12 -8.92 2.97
CA THR A 25 3.16 -8.19 2.10
C THR A 25 2.76 -8.92 0.81
N THR A 26 2.74 -10.26 0.83
CA THR A 26 2.55 -11.04 -0.40
C THR A 26 1.08 -11.05 -0.81
N VAL A 27 0.75 -10.37 -1.90
CA VAL A 27 -0.53 -10.54 -2.60
C VAL A 27 -0.39 -11.74 -3.51
N TRP A 28 -1.21 -12.76 -3.28
CA TRP A 28 -1.34 -13.90 -4.18
C TRP A 28 -2.51 -13.69 -5.12
N SER A 29 -2.30 -13.90 -6.41
CA SER A 29 -3.37 -13.97 -7.39
C SER A 29 -3.38 -15.35 -8.04
N ASP A 30 -4.33 -16.19 -7.64
CA ASP A 30 -4.70 -17.41 -8.37
C ASP A 30 -5.93 -17.08 -9.24
N GLY A 31 -5.71 -16.23 -10.25
CA GLY A 31 -6.79 -15.70 -11.10
C GLY A 31 -7.53 -14.46 -10.54
N GLY A 32 -7.05 -13.84 -9.46
CA GLY A 32 -7.60 -12.62 -8.87
C GLY A 32 -6.75 -11.36 -9.09
N TYR A 33 -7.16 -10.27 -8.44
CA TYR A 33 -6.41 -9.01 -8.36
C TYR A 33 -6.45 -8.46 -6.93
N ALA A 34 -5.49 -7.60 -6.59
CA ALA A 34 -5.56 -6.76 -5.39
C ALA A 34 -5.47 -5.29 -5.78
N ASP A 35 -6.13 -4.45 -5.01
CA ASP A 35 -6.11 -3.00 -5.20
C ASP A 35 -5.30 -2.32 -4.07
N ALA A 36 -4.48 -1.36 -4.47
CA ALA A 36 -3.81 -0.39 -3.62
C ALA A 36 -4.42 0.99 -3.91
N TYR A 37 -4.86 1.70 -2.87
CA TYR A 37 -5.60 2.94 -3.01
C TYR A 37 -4.77 4.15 -2.61
N VAL A 38 -4.99 5.25 -3.32
CA VAL A 38 -4.61 6.59 -2.89
C VAL A 38 -5.74 7.12 -2.04
N THR A 39 -5.39 7.56 -0.85
CA THR A 39 -6.29 8.12 0.15
C THR A 39 -5.81 9.56 0.47
N ASP A 40 -6.77 10.37 0.88
CA ASP A 40 -6.81 11.67 1.56
C ASP A 40 -6.20 11.75 2.94
N PRO A 41 -4.92 12.16 3.16
CA PRO A 41 -4.40 12.40 4.50
C PRO A 41 -5.43 12.78 5.50
N ILE A 42 -6.06 13.89 5.23
CA ILE A 42 -6.77 14.67 6.19
C ILE A 42 -8.00 13.91 6.67
N ASP A 43 -8.65 13.15 5.79
CA ASP A 43 -9.98 12.59 5.98
C ASP A 43 -10.09 11.07 5.81
N GLY A 44 -9.04 10.38 5.36
CA GLY A 44 -9.10 8.93 5.09
C GLY A 44 -9.97 8.55 3.90
N VAL A 45 -10.36 9.50 3.04
CA VAL A 45 -11.21 9.27 1.85
C VAL A 45 -10.34 8.99 0.63
N GLN A 46 -10.74 8.09 -0.27
CA GLN A 46 -9.99 7.86 -1.51
C GLN A 46 -9.94 9.13 -2.37
N LYS A 47 -8.75 9.56 -2.77
CA LYS A 47 -8.56 10.73 -3.64
C LYS A 47 -7.52 10.48 -4.71
N GLY A 48 -7.62 11.19 -5.81
CA GLY A 48 -6.74 11.12 -6.95
C GLY A 48 -5.59 12.11 -6.80
N VAL A 49 -4.41 11.69 -7.24
CA VAL A 49 -3.23 12.55 -7.32
C VAL A 49 -2.78 12.73 -8.76
N THR A 50 -2.21 13.89 -9.04
CA THR A 50 -1.63 14.21 -10.36
C THR A 50 -0.17 13.77 -10.48
N ARG A 51 0.44 13.31 -9.39
CA ARG A 51 1.79 12.74 -9.38
C ARG A 51 1.85 11.56 -8.45
N VAL A 52 2.23 10.40 -8.97
CA VAL A 52 2.40 9.18 -8.19
C VAL A 52 3.56 8.35 -8.68
N TRP A 53 4.31 7.83 -7.73
CA TRP A 53 5.22 6.70 -7.87
C TRP A 53 4.53 5.47 -7.30
N SER A 54 4.71 4.32 -7.93
CA SER A 54 4.28 3.03 -7.42
C SER A 54 5.47 2.08 -7.44
N HIS A 55 5.64 1.29 -6.39
CA HIS A 55 6.67 0.26 -6.29
C HIS A 55 6.06 -1.06 -5.85
N MET A 56 6.62 -2.13 -6.41
CA MET A 56 6.33 -3.50 -6.02
C MET A 56 7.50 -4.40 -6.41
N THR A 57 7.68 -5.47 -5.67
CA THR A 57 8.48 -6.62 -6.08
C THR A 57 7.53 -7.70 -6.58
N VAL A 58 7.87 -8.34 -7.70
CA VAL A 58 7.03 -9.36 -8.31
C VAL A 58 7.79 -10.66 -8.47
N PHE A 59 7.12 -11.76 -8.12
CA PHE A 59 7.60 -13.13 -8.24
C PHE A 59 6.53 -14.01 -8.89
N GLY A 60 6.97 -15.10 -9.54
CA GLY A 60 6.10 -16.15 -10.06
C GLY A 60 6.22 -16.38 -11.56
N GLU A 61 5.48 -17.36 -12.06
CA GLU A 61 5.57 -17.84 -13.46
C GLU A 61 4.96 -16.83 -14.46
N ALA A 62 4.14 -15.90 -13.97
CA ALA A 62 3.34 -14.98 -14.77
C ALA A 62 4.07 -13.95 -15.59
N TYR A 63 5.29 -13.67 -15.20
CA TYR A 63 6.07 -12.63 -15.85
C TYR A 63 6.88 -13.19 -17.03
N GLN A 64 6.75 -14.49 -17.35
CA GLN A 64 7.66 -15.17 -18.27
C GLN A 64 7.22 -15.35 -19.73
N ALA A 65 6.01 -14.98 -20.18
CA ALA A 65 5.69 -14.79 -21.62
C ALA A 65 4.19 -14.55 -21.81
N PRO A 66 3.63 -13.46 -21.29
CA PRO A 66 2.22 -13.18 -21.54
C PRO A 66 1.95 -12.97 -23.03
N SER A 67 0.82 -13.49 -23.52
CA SER A 67 0.25 -13.11 -24.82
C SER A 67 0.06 -11.58 -24.90
N ASN A 68 0.20 -11.01 -26.10
CA ASN A 68 0.04 -9.58 -26.33
C ASN A 68 -1.24 -9.02 -25.69
N GLY A 69 -1.13 -7.85 -25.05
CA GLY A 69 -2.26 -7.13 -24.47
C GLY A 69 -2.66 -7.53 -23.05
N LEU A 70 -2.05 -8.56 -22.45
CA LEU A 70 -2.29 -8.90 -21.05
C LEU A 70 -1.84 -7.76 -20.13
N ARG A 71 -2.73 -7.33 -19.23
CA ARG A 71 -2.51 -6.24 -18.28
C ARG A 71 -1.94 -6.83 -17.00
N LEU A 72 -0.76 -6.35 -16.60
CA LEU A 72 -0.09 -6.79 -15.38
C LEU A 72 -0.37 -5.87 -14.21
N LEU A 73 -0.30 -4.58 -14.49
CA LEU A 73 -0.48 -3.50 -13.54
C LEU A 73 -1.36 -2.46 -14.20
N THR A 74 -2.33 -1.97 -13.45
CA THR A 74 -3.32 -1.05 -13.97
C THR A 74 -3.59 0.05 -12.96
N TRP A 75 -3.67 1.29 -13.41
CA TRP A 75 -4.00 2.42 -12.57
C TRP A 75 -5.34 3.00 -13.00
N PHE A 76 -6.09 3.48 -12.01
CA PHE A 76 -7.42 4.04 -12.18
C PHE A 76 -7.50 5.43 -11.56
N ASN A 77 -8.37 6.27 -12.11
CA ASN A 77 -8.73 7.56 -11.52
C ASN A 77 -9.78 7.39 -10.40
N GLU A 78 -10.17 8.49 -9.75
CA GLU A 78 -11.20 8.51 -8.69
C GLU A 78 -12.56 7.98 -9.15
N ALA A 79 -12.90 8.16 -10.44
CA ALA A 79 -14.13 7.62 -11.02
C ALA A 79 -14.08 6.10 -11.25
N GLY A 80 -12.96 5.45 -10.92
CA GLY A 80 -12.75 4.02 -11.13
C GLY A 80 -12.49 3.64 -12.58
N ALA A 81 -12.26 4.60 -13.47
CA ALA A 81 -11.91 4.36 -14.87
C ALA A 81 -10.42 4.03 -15.02
N GLU A 82 -10.11 3.09 -15.91
CA GLU A 82 -8.74 2.69 -16.22
C GLU A 82 -8.02 3.80 -16.99
N VAL A 83 -6.87 4.27 -16.49
CA VAL A 83 -6.18 5.43 -17.07
C VAL A 83 -4.74 5.17 -17.48
N VAL A 84 -4.03 4.26 -16.80
CA VAL A 84 -2.67 3.83 -17.18
C VAL A 84 -2.58 2.33 -17.00
N ARG A 85 -1.78 1.66 -17.83
CA ARG A 85 -1.49 0.23 -17.68
C ARG A 85 -0.09 -0.12 -18.12
N LEU A 86 0.49 -1.12 -17.46
CA LEU A 86 1.67 -1.84 -17.93
C LEU A 86 1.18 -3.18 -18.51
N GLN A 87 1.37 -3.35 -19.81
CA GLN A 87 0.83 -4.49 -20.56
C GLN A 87 1.91 -5.28 -21.29
N ALA A 88 1.60 -6.52 -21.65
CA ALA A 88 2.38 -7.36 -22.56
C ALA A 88 2.45 -6.79 -23.97
N ALA A 89 3.66 -6.70 -24.52
CA ALA A 89 3.95 -6.27 -25.88
C ALA A 89 4.62 -7.36 -26.74
N GLY A 90 4.63 -8.60 -26.24
CA GLY A 90 5.15 -9.79 -26.94
C GLY A 90 6.30 -10.41 -26.17
N GLY A 91 6.26 -11.74 -25.98
CA GLY A 91 7.27 -12.45 -25.18
C GLY A 91 7.46 -11.80 -23.80
N TYR A 92 8.72 -11.49 -23.46
CA TYR A 92 9.11 -10.84 -22.21
C TYR A 92 9.02 -9.31 -22.24
N SER A 93 8.58 -8.71 -23.35
CA SER A 93 8.49 -7.26 -23.48
C SER A 93 7.22 -6.71 -22.86
N LYS A 94 7.34 -5.55 -22.20
CA LYS A 94 6.23 -4.79 -21.63
C LYS A 94 6.23 -3.35 -22.12
N GLN A 95 5.03 -2.80 -22.18
CA GLN A 95 4.78 -1.46 -22.67
C GLN A 95 3.86 -0.73 -21.70
N LEU A 96 4.23 0.50 -21.38
CA LEU A 96 3.38 1.42 -20.66
C LEU A 96 2.41 2.07 -21.65
N ALA A 97 1.15 2.18 -21.29
CA ALA A 97 0.14 2.85 -22.10
C ALA A 97 -0.79 3.68 -21.20
N PHE A 98 -1.33 4.77 -21.72
CA PHE A 98 -2.37 5.54 -21.04
C PHE A 98 -3.61 5.70 -21.91
N PHE A 99 -4.75 5.86 -21.27
CA PHE A 99 -6.00 6.08 -21.97
C PHE A 99 -6.17 7.56 -22.28
N ASN A 100 -6.28 7.88 -23.56
CA ASN A 100 -6.59 9.23 -24.03
C ASN A 100 -8.09 9.38 -24.22
N SER A 101 -8.78 9.91 -23.21
CA SER A 101 -10.22 10.20 -23.24
C SER A 101 -10.64 11.19 -24.33
N LYS A 102 -9.72 12.04 -24.84
CA LYS A 102 -10.00 12.97 -25.94
C LYS A 102 -10.16 12.25 -27.29
N THR A 103 -9.43 11.14 -27.48
CA THR A 103 -9.46 10.34 -28.72
C THR A 103 -10.13 8.98 -28.54
N ASN A 104 -10.53 8.63 -27.32
CA ASN A 104 -11.07 7.33 -26.94
C ASN A 104 -10.15 6.16 -27.33
N GLN A 105 -8.83 6.35 -27.19
CA GLN A 105 -7.81 5.37 -27.59
C GLN A 105 -6.72 5.21 -26.54
N TRP A 106 -6.15 4.00 -26.50
CA TRP A 106 -4.93 3.74 -25.75
C TRP A 106 -3.72 4.25 -26.52
N VAL A 107 -2.90 5.06 -25.85
CA VAL A 107 -1.66 5.61 -26.40
C VAL A 107 -0.50 4.88 -25.76
N ASN A 108 0.29 4.20 -26.58
CA ASN A 108 1.53 3.57 -26.16
C ASN A 108 2.59 4.61 -25.82
N VAL A 109 3.29 4.40 -24.71
CA VAL A 109 4.30 5.31 -24.18
C VAL A 109 5.68 4.77 -24.52
N GLY A 110 6.36 5.40 -25.47
CA GLY A 110 7.72 5.04 -25.84
C GLY A 110 7.84 3.61 -26.37
N GLY A 111 9.01 3.01 -26.11
CA GLY A 111 9.32 1.64 -26.53
C GLY A 111 8.82 0.57 -25.54
N THR A 112 9.33 -0.64 -25.71
CA THR A 112 9.13 -1.74 -24.75
C THR A 112 10.34 -1.90 -23.85
N GLY A 113 10.13 -2.36 -22.62
CA GLY A 113 11.21 -2.82 -21.73
C GLY A 113 11.07 -4.31 -21.40
N GLU A 114 12.17 -4.92 -20.98
CA GLU A 114 12.15 -6.31 -20.47
C GLU A 114 11.37 -6.40 -19.16
N CYS A 115 10.78 -7.57 -18.90
CA CYS A 115 10.18 -7.88 -17.62
C CYS A 115 10.52 -9.31 -17.20
N SER A 116 10.72 -9.48 -15.91
CA SER A 116 10.81 -10.79 -15.27
C SER A 116 10.51 -10.62 -13.78
N ASN A 117 10.84 -11.61 -12.95
CA ASN A 117 10.79 -11.45 -11.51
C ASN A 117 11.78 -10.36 -11.09
N GLY A 118 11.32 -9.43 -10.25
CA GLY A 118 12.13 -8.27 -9.87
C GLY A 118 11.32 -7.13 -9.31
N THR A 119 11.96 -5.98 -9.13
CA THR A 119 11.31 -4.76 -8.66
C THR A 119 10.87 -3.90 -9.82
N TYR A 120 9.67 -3.35 -9.68
CA TYR A 120 9.07 -2.43 -10.63
C TYR A 120 8.80 -1.13 -9.91
N ASP A 121 9.21 -0.03 -10.52
CA ASP A 121 8.85 1.32 -10.09
C ASP A 121 8.20 2.06 -11.27
N VAL A 122 7.06 2.70 -11.05
CA VAL A 122 6.32 3.42 -12.10
C VAL A 122 6.03 4.83 -11.63
N LEU A 123 6.42 5.82 -12.43
CA LEU A 123 6.11 7.23 -12.25
C LEU A 123 5.01 7.65 -13.23
N ILE A 124 3.92 8.21 -12.69
CA ILE A 124 2.87 8.87 -13.43
C ILE A 124 2.80 10.34 -13.02
N VAL A 125 2.89 11.24 -14.00
CA VAL A 125 2.69 12.67 -13.84
C VAL A 125 1.62 13.13 -14.84
N VAL A 126 0.52 13.63 -14.30
CA VAL A 126 -0.63 14.18 -15.01
C VAL A 126 -0.42 15.68 -15.20
N HIS A 127 -0.20 16.10 -16.44
CA HIS A 127 -0.05 17.51 -16.81
C HIS A 127 -0.27 17.70 -18.32
N PRO A 128 -0.87 18.82 -18.77
CA PRO A 128 -1.15 19.04 -20.19
C PRO A 128 0.09 19.21 -21.08
N THR A 129 1.21 19.69 -20.55
CA THR A 129 2.44 19.96 -21.32
C THR A 129 3.73 19.40 -20.71
N ALA A 130 3.64 18.89 -19.49
CA ALA A 130 4.78 18.43 -18.70
C ALA A 130 4.50 17.03 -18.13
N GLY A 131 3.54 16.33 -18.74
CA GLY A 131 3.18 14.98 -18.38
C GLY A 131 4.39 14.09 -18.56
N ARG A 132 4.47 13.08 -17.69
CA ARG A 132 5.58 12.14 -17.69
C ARG A 132 5.06 10.77 -17.29
N LEU A 133 5.45 9.78 -18.08
CA LEU A 133 5.17 8.38 -17.81
C LEU A 133 6.51 7.66 -17.91
N ALA A 134 6.93 7.06 -16.80
CA ALA A 134 8.18 6.33 -16.74
C ALA A 134 8.04 5.06 -15.93
N TRP A 135 8.83 4.04 -16.25
CA TRP A 135 8.98 2.87 -15.40
C TRP A 135 10.42 2.38 -15.38
N PHE A 136 10.74 1.72 -14.28
CA PHE A 136 12.05 1.19 -13.96
C PHE A 136 11.89 -0.27 -13.58
N PHE A 137 12.89 -1.07 -13.96
CA PHE A 137 12.97 -2.48 -13.62
C PHE A 137 14.31 -2.76 -12.93
N ASN A 138 14.25 -3.34 -11.72
CA ASN A 138 15.42 -3.55 -10.87
C ASN A 138 16.25 -2.27 -10.67
N GLY A 139 15.56 -1.13 -10.51
CA GLY A 139 16.17 0.20 -10.37
C GLY A 139 16.73 0.81 -11.65
N ASN A 140 16.77 0.07 -12.77
CA ASN A 140 17.24 0.57 -14.06
C ASN A 140 16.09 1.19 -14.84
N LEU A 141 16.36 2.29 -15.54
CA LEU A 141 15.35 2.95 -16.36
C LEU A 141 14.96 2.07 -17.56
N ALA A 142 13.68 1.71 -17.67
CA ALA A 142 13.15 0.94 -18.79
C ALA A 142 12.53 1.85 -19.86
N VAL A 143 11.60 2.73 -19.47
CA VAL A 143 11.02 3.75 -20.36
C VAL A 143 10.85 5.04 -19.57
N ASP A 144 11.16 6.19 -20.18
CA ASP A 144 10.86 7.53 -19.65
C ASP A 144 10.46 8.44 -20.82
N VAL A 145 9.19 8.82 -20.87
CA VAL A 145 8.70 9.80 -21.84
C VAL A 145 8.19 11.02 -21.10
N ARG A 146 8.69 12.19 -21.51
CA ARG A 146 8.44 13.50 -20.88
C ARG A 146 7.79 14.45 -21.87
N GLY A 147 7.15 15.51 -21.37
CA GLY A 147 6.50 16.50 -22.21
C GLY A 147 5.25 15.95 -22.91
N LEU A 148 4.64 14.90 -22.34
CA LEU A 148 3.39 14.33 -22.83
C LEU A 148 2.20 15.20 -22.39
N ASP A 149 1.17 15.29 -23.23
CA ASP A 149 -0.16 15.69 -22.76
C ASP A 149 -0.83 14.48 -22.12
N THR A 150 -0.76 14.43 -20.78
CA THR A 150 -1.43 13.40 -19.98
C THR A 150 -2.71 13.92 -19.32
N SER A 151 -3.21 15.10 -19.70
CA SER A 151 -4.40 15.71 -19.08
C SER A 151 -5.67 14.85 -19.19
N SER A 152 -5.72 13.90 -20.14
CA SER A 152 -6.82 12.94 -20.28
C SER A 152 -6.89 11.90 -19.16
N ILE A 153 -5.81 11.71 -18.39
CA ILE A 153 -5.76 10.80 -17.23
C ILE A 153 -6.56 11.39 -16.06
N ASP A 154 -6.66 12.73 -15.98
CA ASP A 154 -7.25 13.51 -14.89
C ASP A 154 -6.52 13.34 -13.55
N ASN A 155 -6.58 12.15 -12.94
CA ASN A 155 -5.88 11.82 -11.72
C ASN A 155 -5.62 10.31 -11.60
N VAL A 156 -4.83 9.92 -10.61
CA VAL A 156 -4.60 8.51 -10.24
C VAL A 156 -4.99 8.30 -8.79
N ALA A 157 -5.96 7.42 -8.55
CA ALA A 157 -6.51 7.12 -7.24
C ALA A 157 -6.32 5.66 -6.80
N ARG A 158 -5.99 4.75 -7.72
CA ARG A 158 -5.88 3.32 -7.42
C ARG A 158 -4.87 2.65 -8.34
N MET A 159 -4.11 1.71 -7.81
CA MET A 159 -3.34 0.72 -8.55
C MET A 159 -3.94 -0.66 -8.32
N ARG A 160 -4.07 -1.45 -9.39
CA ARG A 160 -4.45 -2.85 -9.35
C ARG A 160 -3.26 -3.72 -9.71
N LEU A 161 -2.98 -4.68 -8.85
CA LEU A 161 -1.99 -5.73 -8.98
C LEU A 161 -2.68 -7.01 -9.41
N GLY A 162 -2.08 -7.73 -10.36
CA GLY A 162 -2.56 -9.04 -10.77
C GLY A 162 -3.44 -9.00 -12.02
N ARG A 163 -4.04 -10.14 -12.30
CA ARG A 163 -4.66 -10.44 -13.60
C ARG A 163 -5.94 -9.63 -13.79
N VAL A 164 -5.99 -8.82 -14.84
CA VAL A 164 -7.26 -8.23 -15.30
C VAL A 164 -7.94 -9.13 -16.36
N GLN A 165 -7.22 -10.04 -17.04
CA GLN A 165 -7.80 -10.89 -18.10
C GLN A 165 -6.98 -12.18 -18.43
N ASP A 166 -7.65 -13.30 -18.76
CA ASP A 166 -7.23 -14.46 -19.63
C ASP A 166 -5.89 -15.26 -19.47
N TRP A 167 -5.22 -15.32 -18.31
CA TRP A 167 -4.01 -16.16 -18.10
C TRP A 167 -3.92 -16.95 -16.77
N SER A 168 -3.36 -18.16 -16.77
CA SER A 168 -3.58 -19.20 -15.73
C SER A 168 -2.46 -19.46 -14.71
N GLY A 169 -1.43 -18.64 -14.59
CA GLY A 169 -0.38 -18.89 -13.58
C GLY A 169 -0.39 -17.89 -12.43
N LYS A 170 0.57 -18.09 -11.53
CA LYS A 170 0.59 -17.46 -10.20
C LYS A 170 1.56 -16.29 -10.16
N SER A 171 1.07 -15.15 -9.70
CA SER A 171 1.92 -13.99 -9.34
C SER A 171 1.82 -13.72 -7.85
N THR A 172 2.97 -13.40 -7.28
CA THR A 172 3.10 -12.91 -5.93
C THR A 172 3.69 -11.50 -5.97
N PHE A 173 3.02 -10.55 -5.33
CA PHE A 173 3.50 -9.16 -5.23
C PHE A 173 3.90 -8.87 -3.79
N SER A 174 5.04 -8.24 -3.54
CA SER A 174 5.45 -7.75 -2.22
C SER A 174 6.03 -6.34 -2.31
N ASN A 175 6.35 -5.73 -1.15
CA ASN A 175 6.84 -4.36 -1.06
C ASN A 175 5.94 -3.36 -1.79
N VAL A 176 4.63 -3.59 -1.77
CA VAL A 176 3.69 -2.73 -2.50
C VAL A 176 3.61 -1.39 -1.79
N LEU A 177 3.88 -0.32 -2.53
CA LEU A 177 3.78 1.04 -2.03
C LEU A 177 3.46 2.01 -3.17
N MET A 178 2.74 3.07 -2.84
CA MET A 178 2.59 4.24 -3.71
C MET A 178 3.28 5.41 -2.99
N ALA A 179 3.61 6.51 -3.67
CA ALA A 179 4.12 7.73 -3.03
C ALA A 179 4.11 8.91 -4.01
N SER A 180 4.26 10.15 -3.55
CA SER A 180 4.53 11.28 -4.48
C SER A 180 6.00 11.42 -4.88
N TYR A 181 6.88 10.74 -4.13
CA TYR A 181 8.33 10.81 -4.25
C TYR A 181 8.90 9.51 -4.85
N ASN A 182 10.15 9.57 -5.28
CA ASN A 182 10.82 8.42 -5.89
C ASN A 182 10.88 7.20 -4.96
N THR A 183 10.29 6.10 -5.40
CA THR A 183 10.17 4.84 -4.65
C THR A 183 11.29 3.84 -4.94
N ILE A 184 12.19 4.14 -5.89
CA ILE A 184 13.27 3.23 -6.25
C ILE A 184 14.12 2.91 -5.02
N GLY A 185 14.37 1.62 -4.81
CA GLY A 185 15.17 1.10 -3.69
C GLY A 185 14.45 1.10 -2.34
N HIS A 186 13.16 1.46 -2.28
CA HIS A 186 12.39 1.34 -1.05
C HIS A 186 12.03 -0.12 -0.77
N THR A 187 11.83 -0.45 0.50
CA THR A 187 11.38 -1.76 0.95
C THR A 187 10.33 -1.58 2.04
N VAL A 188 9.47 -2.58 2.22
CA VAL A 188 8.47 -2.61 3.29
C VAL A 188 8.87 -3.69 4.28
N ARG A 189 8.78 -3.38 5.58
CA ARG A 189 9.03 -4.32 6.67
C ARG A 189 7.76 -4.43 7.51
N ARG A 190 7.36 -5.65 7.85
CA ARG A 190 6.17 -5.93 8.67
C ARG A 190 6.58 -6.57 9.99
N ARG A 191 5.86 -6.18 11.04
CA ARG A 191 5.89 -6.80 12.36
C ARG A 191 4.46 -7.16 12.72
N ALA A 192 4.19 -8.44 12.93
CA ALA A 192 2.91 -8.93 13.42
C ALA A 192 2.95 -9.03 14.96
N PRO A 193 1.79 -9.01 15.64
CA PRO A 193 1.71 -9.37 17.05
C PRO A 193 2.36 -10.72 17.32
N SER A 194 3.13 -10.84 18.40
CA SER A 194 3.70 -12.11 18.89
C SER A 194 3.50 -12.31 20.38
N ALA A 195 3.00 -11.29 21.08
CA ALA A 195 2.50 -11.36 22.45
C ALA A 195 1.67 -10.10 22.74
N ASN A 196 0.88 -10.16 23.81
CA ASN A 196 0.23 -8.98 24.37
C ASN A 196 1.31 -7.97 24.80
N GLY A 197 1.04 -6.69 24.54
CA GLY A 197 1.80 -5.58 25.09
C GLY A 197 1.44 -5.34 26.55
N SER A 198 1.95 -4.25 27.10
CA SER A 198 1.73 -3.90 28.51
C SER A 198 0.33 -3.37 28.83
N VAL A 199 -0.51 -3.12 27.83
CA VAL A 199 -1.94 -2.79 28.01
C VAL A 199 -2.78 -3.66 27.05
N MET A 200 -3.72 -4.41 27.63
CA MET A 200 -4.70 -5.23 26.90
C MET A 200 -6.05 -5.14 27.61
N GLN A 201 -6.86 -4.16 27.21
CA GLN A 201 -8.20 -3.93 27.79
C GLN A 201 -9.32 -4.49 26.91
N TRP A 202 -9.04 -4.71 25.63
CA TRP A 202 -9.97 -5.36 24.71
C TRP A 202 -10.14 -6.82 25.13
N ALA A 203 -11.31 -7.39 24.86
CA ALA A 203 -11.54 -8.81 25.02
C ALA A 203 -10.72 -9.58 23.96
N GLY A 204 -10.08 -10.68 24.39
CA GLY A 204 -9.14 -11.47 23.59
C GLY A 204 -7.67 -11.08 23.83
N GLY A 205 -6.80 -11.48 22.92
CA GLY A 205 -5.37 -11.18 22.96
C GLY A 205 -4.66 -11.43 21.65
N TYR A 206 -3.33 -11.51 21.68
CA TYR A 206 -2.51 -11.65 20.48
C TYR A 206 -2.82 -12.94 19.69
N GLY A 207 -3.24 -14.01 20.37
CA GLY A 207 -3.58 -15.28 19.77
C GLY A 207 -4.91 -15.29 19.01
N ASP A 208 -5.68 -14.19 19.04
CA ASP A 208 -6.91 -13.99 18.25
C ASP A 208 -6.66 -13.04 17.05
N VAL A 209 -5.39 -12.67 16.80
CA VAL A 209 -4.98 -11.73 15.72
C VAL A 209 -3.61 -12.07 15.11
N ASP A 210 -3.05 -13.25 15.41
CA ASP A 210 -1.73 -13.70 14.94
C ASP A 210 -1.81 -14.70 13.78
N ASP A 211 -2.95 -14.77 13.11
CA ASP A 211 -3.17 -15.73 12.04
C ASP A 211 -2.24 -15.52 10.85
N GLY A 212 -1.65 -16.63 10.38
CA GLY A 212 -0.80 -16.65 9.19
C GLY A 212 -1.59 -16.22 7.94
N PRO A 213 -2.58 -17.03 7.48
CA PRO A 213 -3.61 -16.56 6.57
C PRO A 213 -4.63 -15.76 7.37
N VAL A 214 -5.20 -14.71 6.77
CA VAL A 214 -6.19 -13.94 7.50
C VAL A 214 -7.47 -14.72 7.68
N ASP A 215 -7.82 -14.85 8.95
CA ASP A 215 -9.08 -15.35 9.44
C ASP A 215 -9.85 -14.19 10.07
N ASP A 216 -11.16 -14.16 9.84
CA ASP A 216 -12.08 -13.22 10.49
C ASP A 216 -13.00 -13.97 11.48
N SER A 217 -12.73 -15.27 11.73
CA SER A 217 -13.51 -16.14 12.62
C SER A 217 -13.20 -15.87 14.10
N ASP A 218 -12.00 -15.38 14.38
CA ASP A 218 -11.54 -14.81 15.63
C ASP A 218 -11.12 -13.35 15.46
N ALA A 219 -11.29 -12.59 16.54
CA ALA A 219 -10.94 -11.18 16.61
C ALA A 219 -10.94 -10.72 18.07
N ILE A 220 -10.15 -9.69 18.34
CA ILE A 220 -10.27 -8.91 19.57
C ILE A 220 -11.37 -7.86 19.46
N SER A 221 -11.96 -7.45 20.58
CA SER A 221 -13.03 -6.45 20.58
C SER A 221 -12.96 -5.46 21.75
N ALA A 222 -13.35 -4.22 21.50
CA ALA A 222 -13.58 -3.20 22.51
C ALA A 222 -15.08 -2.99 22.72
N SER A 223 -15.49 -2.78 23.96
CA SER A 223 -16.86 -2.42 24.32
C SER A 223 -17.01 -0.96 24.74
N ASN A 224 -15.91 -0.29 25.09
CA ASN A 224 -15.95 1.09 25.58
C ASN A 224 -14.96 2.00 24.86
N VAL A 225 -15.37 3.28 24.68
CA VAL A 225 -14.45 4.34 24.27
C VAL A 225 -13.33 4.47 25.29
N GLY A 226 -12.11 4.60 24.78
CA GLY A 226 -10.91 4.73 25.58
C GLY A 226 -10.17 3.42 25.84
N GLU A 227 -10.78 2.26 25.58
CA GLU A 227 -10.12 0.97 25.70
C GLU A 227 -8.97 0.82 24.71
N VAL A 228 -7.85 0.28 25.19
CA VAL A 228 -6.60 0.13 24.45
C VAL A 228 -6.20 -1.34 24.39
N ALA A 229 -5.78 -1.79 23.21
CA ALA A 229 -5.06 -3.03 23.01
C ALA A 229 -3.71 -2.73 22.37
N ARG A 230 -2.62 -3.18 23.01
CA ARG A 230 -1.25 -3.06 22.50
C ARG A 230 -0.61 -4.42 22.36
N PHE A 231 0.31 -4.52 21.42
CA PHE A 231 1.03 -5.72 21.08
C PHE A 231 2.52 -5.44 21.02
N VAL A 232 3.29 -6.46 21.34
CA VAL A 232 4.68 -6.56 20.92
C VAL A 232 4.75 -7.54 19.75
N GLY A 233 5.72 -7.33 18.88
CA GLY A 233 6.09 -8.27 17.83
C GLY A 233 7.60 -8.49 17.79
N PRO A 234 8.11 -9.27 16.83
CA PRO A 234 9.54 -9.45 16.61
C PRO A 234 10.27 -8.12 16.40
N VAL A 235 11.46 -7.98 16.97
CA VAL A 235 12.27 -6.77 16.87
C VAL A 235 12.84 -6.65 15.45
N PHE A 236 12.63 -5.51 14.80
CA PHE A 236 13.31 -5.20 13.55
C PHE A 236 14.81 -5.01 13.80
N THR A 237 15.61 -5.72 13.01
CA THR A 237 17.04 -5.45 12.88
C THR A 237 17.29 -4.02 12.41
N PRO A 238 18.43 -3.39 12.80
CA PRO A 238 18.81 -2.08 12.31
C PRO A 238 18.77 -1.99 10.78
N THR A 239 18.38 -0.83 10.27
CA THR A 239 18.47 -0.53 8.85
C THR A 239 19.93 -0.50 8.41
N SER A 240 20.21 -0.88 7.16
CA SER A 240 21.55 -0.76 6.61
C SER A 240 22.03 0.70 6.63
N THR A 241 23.34 0.91 6.76
CA THR A 241 23.93 2.25 6.73
C THR A 241 23.46 3.02 5.49
N GLY A 242 22.95 4.23 5.69
CA GLY A 242 22.40 5.09 4.63
C GLY A 242 20.92 4.87 4.32
N SER A 243 20.30 3.79 4.80
CA SER A 243 18.85 3.60 4.74
C SER A 243 18.17 4.41 5.83
N VAL A 244 17.09 5.10 5.47
CA VAL A 244 16.26 5.88 6.39
C VAL A 244 14.87 5.27 6.48
N ILE A 245 14.28 5.33 7.68
CA ILE A 245 12.87 4.97 7.86
C ILE A 245 12.07 6.15 7.33
N LYS A 246 11.24 5.88 6.32
CA LYS A 246 10.43 6.92 5.72
C LYS A 246 9.15 7.12 6.55
N ALA A 247 8.41 6.05 6.81
CA ALA A 247 7.23 6.09 7.66
C ALA A 247 7.05 4.79 8.43
N VAL A 248 6.22 4.84 9.47
CA VAL A 248 5.74 3.68 10.22
C VAL A 248 4.23 3.66 10.11
N ALA A 249 3.65 2.49 9.83
CA ALA A 249 2.20 2.34 9.71
C ALA A 249 1.70 1.25 10.66
N VAL A 250 0.51 1.45 11.21
CA VAL A 250 -0.24 0.42 11.92
C VAL A 250 -1.46 0.10 11.07
N ALA A 251 -1.59 -1.17 10.68
CA ALA A 251 -2.68 -1.66 9.87
C ALA A 251 -3.44 -2.76 10.62
N ALA A 252 -4.75 -2.80 10.45
CA ALA A 252 -5.63 -3.80 11.03
C ALA A 252 -6.88 -3.98 10.16
N ARG A 253 -7.52 -5.15 10.24
CA ARG A 253 -8.90 -5.31 9.77
C ARG A 253 -9.83 -4.96 10.91
N ILE A 254 -10.69 -3.99 10.70
CA ILE A 254 -11.57 -3.45 11.73
C ILE A 254 -12.97 -3.37 11.15
N ARG A 255 -13.96 -3.74 11.97
CA ARG A 255 -15.38 -3.54 11.70
C ARG A 255 -16.03 -2.89 12.92
N ASN A 256 -17.22 -2.33 12.71
CA ASN A 256 -18.15 -2.05 13.79
C ASN A 256 -19.44 -2.83 13.50
N ASP A 257 -19.92 -3.57 14.50
CA ASP A 257 -21.15 -4.38 14.44
C ASP A 257 -22.41 -3.52 14.69
N GLY A 258 -22.48 -2.33 14.07
CA GLY A 258 -23.62 -1.42 14.12
C GLY A 258 -23.23 0.06 14.23
N ASP A 259 -24.18 0.88 14.68
CA ASP A 259 -23.94 2.28 15.07
C ASP A 259 -23.65 2.38 16.59
N VAL A 260 -23.05 1.33 17.16
CA VAL A 260 -22.77 1.26 18.61
C VAL A 260 -21.36 1.75 18.87
N VAL A 261 -21.22 2.66 19.83
CA VAL A 261 -19.92 3.17 20.29
C VAL A 261 -19.07 2.01 20.85
N PRO A 262 -17.77 1.90 20.53
CA PRO A 262 -16.92 2.85 19.79
C PRO A 262 -17.10 2.84 18.27
N THR A 263 -17.32 4.02 17.69
CA THR A 263 -17.55 4.21 16.23
C THR A 263 -16.28 4.38 15.42
N ASN A 264 -15.12 4.56 16.07
CA ASN A 264 -13.83 4.67 15.42
C ASN A 264 -12.72 3.95 16.21
N ALA A 265 -11.59 3.72 15.55
CA ALA A 265 -10.36 3.28 16.18
C ALA A 265 -9.24 4.26 15.85
N ARG A 266 -8.19 4.28 16.66
CA ARG A 266 -6.99 5.07 16.39
C ARG A 266 -5.75 4.25 16.66
N ALA A 267 -4.84 4.20 15.68
CA ALA A 267 -3.55 3.57 15.84
C ALA A 267 -2.74 4.25 16.95
N LEU A 268 -1.92 3.47 17.64
CA LEU A 268 -1.00 3.96 18.65
C LEU A 268 0.37 3.29 18.55
N LEU A 269 1.39 4.02 18.97
CA LEU A 269 2.74 3.51 19.22
C LEU A 269 3.12 3.84 20.67
N ALA A 270 3.62 2.85 21.43
CA ALA A 270 4.18 3.09 22.75
C ALA A 270 5.71 3.10 22.67
N ILE A 271 6.31 4.29 22.76
CA ILE A 271 7.75 4.51 22.64
C ILE A 271 8.29 4.88 24.02
N GLY A 272 9.20 4.05 24.56
CA GLY A 272 9.73 4.25 25.92
C GLY A 272 8.63 4.24 27.00
N GLY A 273 7.55 3.50 26.78
CA GLY A 273 6.39 3.44 27.68
C GLY A 273 5.38 4.58 27.55
N THR A 274 5.67 5.61 26.74
CA THR A 274 4.73 6.71 26.46
C THR A 274 3.88 6.39 25.24
N GLU A 275 2.56 6.58 25.33
CA GLU A 275 1.64 6.38 24.21
C GLU A 275 1.58 7.59 23.29
N TYR A 276 1.74 7.32 22.00
CA TYR A 276 1.57 8.29 20.93
C TYR A 276 0.46 7.80 20.01
N GLN A 277 -0.64 8.52 19.99
CA GLN A 277 -1.73 8.24 19.07
C GLN A 277 -1.37 8.75 17.68
N ALA A 278 -1.81 8.02 16.66
CA ALA A 278 -1.76 8.50 15.30
C ALA A 278 -2.56 9.80 15.18
N PRO A 279 -2.18 10.70 14.26
CA PRO A 279 -2.87 11.98 14.11
C PRO A 279 -4.34 11.83 13.67
N LYS A 280 -4.75 10.63 13.23
CA LYS A 280 -6.04 10.37 12.59
C LYS A 280 -6.64 9.03 12.99
N ASN A 281 -7.95 8.96 12.86
CA ASN A 281 -8.73 7.75 13.07
C ASN A 281 -8.46 6.78 11.93
N MET A 282 -8.50 5.50 12.26
CA MET A 282 -8.56 4.41 11.31
C MET A 282 -10.01 4.31 10.79
N PRO A 283 -10.25 4.46 9.48
CA PRO A 283 -11.58 4.29 8.92
C PRO A 283 -12.15 2.91 9.27
N ILE A 284 -13.39 2.87 9.76
CA ILE A 284 -14.14 1.64 9.98
C ILE A 284 -15.24 1.55 8.92
N ARG A 285 -15.48 0.34 8.40
CA ARG A 285 -16.52 0.06 7.40
C ARG A 285 -17.41 -1.09 7.89
N ALA A 286 -18.52 -1.31 7.18
CA ALA A 286 -19.36 -2.47 7.41
C ALA A 286 -18.60 -3.77 7.08
N GLY A 287 -18.61 -4.72 8.01
CA GLY A 287 -17.80 -5.93 7.93
C GLY A 287 -16.30 -5.68 8.14
N PHE A 288 -15.52 -6.74 8.27
CA PHE A 288 -14.07 -6.60 8.40
C PHE A 288 -13.48 -6.04 7.11
N ALA A 289 -12.94 -4.83 7.23
CA ALA A 289 -12.21 -4.18 6.16
C ALA A 289 -10.86 -3.75 6.71
N GLY A 290 -9.82 -3.88 5.89
CA GLY A 290 -8.52 -3.36 6.29
C GLY A 290 -8.55 -1.83 6.36
N SER A 291 -7.79 -1.34 7.31
CA SER A 291 -7.66 0.05 7.68
C SER A 291 -6.21 0.26 8.11
N VAL A 292 -5.64 1.42 7.82
CA VAL A 292 -4.25 1.72 8.18
C VAL A 292 -4.12 3.17 8.60
N THR A 293 -3.13 3.47 9.44
CA THR A 293 -2.74 4.85 9.69
C THR A 293 -1.24 4.94 9.78
N VAL A 294 -0.71 6.07 9.29
CA VAL A 294 0.72 6.29 9.10
C VAL A 294 1.23 7.38 10.05
N PHE A 295 2.41 7.13 10.60
CA PHE A 295 3.25 8.08 11.30
C PHE A 295 4.40 8.48 10.35
N ASP A 296 4.27 9.61 9.67
CA ASP A 296 5.29 10.13 8.73
C ASP A 296 6.55 10.69 9.45
N ALA A 297 6.43 10.92 10.75
CA ALA A 297 7.49 11.39 11.64
C ALA A 297 7.42 10.58 12.94
N ASP A 298 8.55 10.54 13.65
CA ASP A 298 8.62 9.94 14.97
C ASP A 298 7.77 10.78 15.93
N PRO A 299 6.66 10.23 16.47
CA PRO A 299 5.74 11.03 17.26
C PRO A 299 6.32 11.44 18.62
N SER A 300 7.40 10.79 19.09
CA SER A 300 8.08 11.15 20.33
C SER A 300 8.94 12.41 20.22
N THR A 301 9.33 12.77 19.00
CA THR A 301 10.20 13.93 18.74
C THR A 301 9.61 14.94 17.77
N GLY A 302 8.60 14.55 16.99
CA GLY A 302 8.06 15.35 15.88
C GLY A 302 9.01 15.47 14.68
N LEU A 303 10.13 14.73 14.67
CA LEU A 303 11.17 14.78 13.65
C LEU A 303 11.13 13.53 12.74
N PRO A 304 11.82 13.53 11.59
CA PRO A 304 11.93 12.34 10.75
C PRO A 304 12.43 11.13 11.54
N TRP A 305 11.94 9.94 11.18
CA TRP A 305 12.34 8.70 11.82
C TRP A 305 13.84 8.44 11.66
N THR A 306 14.54 8.37 12.80
CA THR A 306 15.97 8.05 12.87
C THR A 306 16.27 6.82 13.73
N SER A 307 15.35 6.45 14.63
CA SER A 307 15.52 5.37 15.59
C SER A 307 14.66 4.16 15.23
N ILE A 308 15.30 3.07 14.81
CA ILE A 308 14.62 1.78 14.67
C ILE A 308 14.11 1.26 16.03
N ALA A 309 14.75 1.65 17.13
CA ALA A 309 14.32 1.27 18.47
C ALA A 309 12.94 1.85 18.81
N ASN A 310 12.64 3.06 18.33
CA ASN A 310 11.32 3.67 18.51
C ASN A 310 10.24 2.92 17.70
N VAL A 311 10.57 2.47 16.49
CA VAL A 311 9.68 1.60 15.69
C VAL A 311 9.44 0.24 16.36
N ASN A 312 10.42 -0.24 17.14
CA ASN A 312 10.33 -1.49 17.90
C ASN A 312 9.53 -1.38 19.21
N GLY A 313 8.99 -0.20 19.55
CA GLY A 313 8.04 -0.01 20.65
C GLY A 313 6.76 -0.84 20.52
N GLU A 314 5.83 -0.76 21.47
CA GLU A 314 4.54 -1.45 21.31
C GLU A 314 3.70 -0.75 20.24
N PHE A 315 2.80 -1.49 19.59
CA PHE A 315 1.86 -0.94 18.62
C PHE A 315 0.46 -1.48 18.90
N GLY A 316 -0.58 -0.76 18.51
CA GLY A 316 -1.94 -1.21 18.80
C GLY A 316 -3.02 -0.23 18.38
N LEU A 317 -4.18 -0.39 19.00
CA LEU A 317 -5.39 0.38 18.71
C LEU A 317 -6.03 0.91 20.00
N LYS A 318 -6.61 2.11 19.90
CA LYS A 318 -7.48 2.70 20.91
C LYS A 318 -8.87 2.87 20.32
N ALA A 319 -9.88 2.37 21.04
CA ALA A 319 -11.28 2.59 20.74
C ALA A 319 -11.66 4.06 21.02
N ILE A 320 -12.33 4.72 20.07
CA ILE A 320 -12.74 6.12 20.16
C ILE A 320 -14.12 6.33 19.53
N GLU A 321 -14.67 7.52 19.72
CA GLU A 321 -15.86 7.99 19.01
C GLU A 321 -15.53 8.35 17.55
#